data_AF-A0A1Y5HME1-F1
#
_entry.id   AF-A0A1Y5HME1-F1
#
_cell.length_a   1.000
_cell.length_b   1.000
_cell.length_c   1.000
_cell.angle_alpha   90.00
_cell.angle_beta   90.00
_cell.angle_gamma   90.00
#
_symmetry.space_group_name_H-M   'P 1'
#
loop_
_entity.id
_entity.type
_entity.pdbx_description
1 polymer ?
#
loop_
_entity_poly.entity_id
_entity_poly.type
_entity_poly.pdbx_seq_one_letter_code
_entity_poly.pdbx_strand_id
1 'polypeptide(L)'
;MSNSQPFSDHKIRQTIEQIKAQGQNVSAWAVQSRLGGGDFTRIQQIIEQFYPNINQQVTASPAMQFNAQQHNGATAEDSDIIDKQMPADIEASMYQMQTTLGQMANQLWNDAASNAETQMRGKLFSAQQAHKEAQQAHVEAEVAKQKMQQSIAKLTAELDVLEVEHKSSLNSLEQERQVRQETELQRDDLLKNVETLQQENQTLEQTAFNANIQAAKAEGLAEIVKEQLALAKQSEKQMQKTLDRSEKKVNGLHHELHSASQSLRDQMRDRQVPLYPKNPSADAAAQLQAQYPAQELPPTPAAANEFSAPVAAPSQPKVVNQGNNIQDLGHSLIMTRAKKVAQDKTRSLSDKLFDRKKRQTKNNNK
;
A
#
# COMPACT_ATOMS: atom_id res chain seq x y z
N MET A 1 41.65 -17.61 10.71
CA MET A 1 41.70 -19.01 10.28
C MET A 1 41.49 -19.01 8.78
N SER A 2 42.50 -19.44 8.03
CA SER A 2 42.47 -19.40 6.56
C SER A 2 41.44 -20.43 6.09
N ASN A 3 40.29 -19.97 5.60
CA ASN A 3 39.33 -20.82 4.90
C ASN A 3 40.01 -21.33 3.62
N SER A 4 40.64 -22.50 3.71
CA SER A 4 41.15 -23.20 2.55
C SER A 4 39.92 -23.65 1.74
N GLN A 5 39.56 -22.86 0.73
CA GLN A 5 38.56 -23.28 -0.25
C GLN A 5 38.97 -24.67 -0.78
N PRO A 6 38.06 -25.65 -0.86
CA PRO A 6 38.38 -26.93 -1.47
C PRO A 6 38.84 -26.67 -2.91
N PHE A 7 40.11 -26.99 -3.21
CA PHE A 7 40.62 -26.89 -4.56
C PHE A 7 39.77 -27.78 -5.47
N SER A 8 39.42 -27.28 -6.66
CA SER A 8 38.65 -28.08 -7.60
C SER A 8 39.41 -29.35 -7.98
N ASP A 9 38.70 -30.47 -8.12
CA ASP A 9 39.28 -31.77 -8.51
C ASP A 9 40.12 -31.67 -9.78
N HIS A 10 39.77 -30.75 -10.69
CA HIS A 10 40.54 -30.46 -11.90
C HIS A 10 41.95 -29.92 -11.59
N LYS A 11 42.07 -29.02 -10.62
CA LYS A 11 43.35 -28.42 -10.22
C LYS A 11 44.24 -29.45 -9.52
N ILE A 12 43.65 -30.33 -8.70
CA ILE A 12 44.36 -31.46 -8.07
C ILE A 12 44.96 -32.39 -9.14
N ARG A 13 44.20 -32.73 -10.18
CA ARG A 13 44.68 -33.58 -11.29
C ARG A 13 45.79 -32.93 -12.12
N GLN A 14 45.67 -31.64 -12.43
CA GLN A 14 46.73 -30.91 -13.14
C GLN A 14 48.05 -30.92 -12.36
N THR A 15 47.97 -30.73 -11.03
CA THR A 15 49.16 -30.77 -10.17
C THR A 15 49.78 -32.17 -10.12
N ILE A 16 48.97 -33.23 -10.11
CA ILE A 16 49.46 -34.62 -10.20
C ILE A 16 50.24 -34.85 -11.51
N GLU A 17 49.68 -34.45 -12.65
CA GLU A 17 50.35 -34.58 -13.95
C GLU A 17 51.66 -33.76 -14.02
N GLN A 18 51.70 -32.57 -13.41
CA GLN A 18 52.92 -31.78 -13.33
C GLN A 18 54.01 -32.44 -12.47
N ILE A 19 53.65 -33.06 -11.34
CA ILE A 19 54.60 -33.81 -10.50
C ILE A 19 55.17 -34.99 -11.28
N LYS A 20 54.29 -35.71 -11.99
CA LYS A 20 54.67 -36.87 -12.81
C LYS A 20 55.56 -36.49 -13.99
N ALA A 21 55.25 -35.39 -14.69
CA ALA A 21 56.06 -34.86 -15.79
C ALA A 21 57.47 -34.43 -15.33
N GLN A 22 57.62 -34.07 -14.06
CA GLN A 22 58.92 -33.75 -13.44
C GLN A 22 59.66 -34.98 -12.89
N GLY A 23 59.15 -36.19 -13.13
CA GLY A 23 59.76 -37.44 -12.68
C GLY A 23 59.73 -37.66 -11.17
N GLN A 24 58.89 -36.91 -10.44
CA GLN A 24 58.76 -37.04 -8.99
C GLN A 24 57.65 -38.02 -8.62
N ASN A 25 57.82 -38.73 -7.49
CA ASN A 25 56.79 -39.61 -6.95
C ASN A 25 55.55 -38.80 -6.54
N VAL A 26 54.38 -39.20 -7.05
CA VAL A 26 53.11 -38.54 -6.74
C VAL A 26 52.62 -39.06 -5.39
N SER A 27 52.74 -38.24 -4.35
CA SER A 27 52.12 -38.50 -3.04
C SER A 27 51.10 -37.42 -2.71
N ALA A 28 50.11 -37.75 -1.87
CA ALA A 28 49.11 -36.78 -1.42
C ALA A 28 49.74 -35.55 -0.76
N TRP A 29 50.85 -35.74 -0.05
CA TRP A 29 51.64 -34.67 0.55
C TRP A 29 52.34 -33.79 -0.48
N ALA A 30 52.92 -34.39 -1.53
CA ALA A 30 53.56 -33.63 -2.61
C ALA A 30 52.54 -32.78 -3.39
N VAL A 31 51.34 -33.31 -3.61
CA VAL A 31 50.23 -32.59 -4.26
C VAL A 31 49.71 -31.44 -3.37
N GLN A 32 49.48 -31.71 -2.08
CA GLN A 32 49.02 -30.69 -1.13
C GLN A 32 50.04 -29.55 -0.96
N SER A 33 51.34 -29.89 -0.93
CA SER A 33 52.43 -28.92 -0.83
C SER A 33 52.47 -27.99 -2.03
N ARG A 34 52.24 -28.51 -3.25
CA ARG A 34 52.21 -27.70 -4.48
C ARG A 34 50.94 -26.89 -4.65
N LEU A 35 49.83 -27.33 -4.07
CA LEU A 35 48.59 -26.57 -4.04
C LEU A 35 48.58 -25.48 -2.96
N GLY A 36 49.54 -25.51 -2.02
CA GLY A 36 49.60 -24.56 -0.90
C GLY A 36 48.59 -24.86 0.21
N GLY A 37 48.18 -26.12 0.36
CA GLY A 37 47.16 -26.56 1.31
C GLY A 37 46.06 -27.40 0.65
N GLY A 38 44.91 -27.52 1.32
CA GLY A 38 43.72 -28.22 0.82
C GLY A 38 43.38 -29.52 1.57
N ASP A 39 42.24 -30.10 1.24
CA ASP A 39 41.71 -31.33 1.85
C ASP A 39 42.56 -32.55 1.43
N PHE A 40 43.43 -33.00 2.35
CA PHE A 40 44.32 -34.14 2.16
C PHE A 40 43.57 -35.42 1.81
N THR A 41 42.42 -35.65 2.44
CA THR A 41 41.61 -36.85 2.21
C THR A 41 41.02 -36.84 0.81
N ARG A 42 40.55 -35.69 0.32
CA ARG A 42 40.06 -35.55 -1.06
C ARG A 42 41.18 -35.76 -2.09
N ILE A 43 42.36 -35.21 -1.83
CA ILE A 43 43.54 -35.40 -2.70
C ILE A 43 43.93 -36.87 -2.77
N GLN A 44 43.95 -37.57 -1.62
CA GLN A 44 44.26 -38.99 -1.55
C GLN A 44 43.26 -39.84 -2.35
N GLN A 45 41.97 -39.58 -2.21
CA GLN A 45 40.92 -40.26 -3.00
C GLN A 45 41.10 -40.08 -4.52
N ILE A 46 41.49 -38.88 -4.97
CA ILE A 46 41.70 -38.61 -6.40
C ILE A 46 42.94 -39.35 -6.93
N ILE A 47 44.02 -39.43 -6.12
CA ILE A 47 45.20 -40.22 -6.48
C ILE A 47 44.84 -41.69 -6.60
N GLU A 48 44.09 -42.24 -5.64
CA GLU A 48 43.66 -43.64 -5.65
C GLU A 48 42.70 -43.97 -6.81
N GLN A 49 41.79 -43.06 -7.16
CA GLN A 49 40.84 -43.25 -8.26
C GLN A 49 41.46 -43.16 -9.65
N PHE A 50 42.40 -42.24 -9.87
CA PHE A 50 42.94 -41.96 -11.21
C PHE A 50 44.34 -42.52 -11.44
N TYR A 51 45.04 -42.91 -10.37
CA TYR A 51 46.41 -43.44 -10.43
C TYR A 51 46.66 -44.59 -9.43
N PRO A 52 45.93 -45.72 -9.56
CA PRO A 52 45.87 -46.80 -8.56
C PRO A 52 47.18 -47.58 -8.34
N ASN A 53 48.27 -47.30 -9.07
CA ASN A 53 49.53 -48.06 -9.01
C ASN A 53 50.75 -47.28 -8.51
N ILE A 54 50.60 -46.05 -8.00
CA ILE A 54 51.75 -45.22 -7.61
C ILE A 54 52.42 -45.66 -6.30
N ASN A 55 51.71 -46.36 -5.42
CA ASN A 55 52.26 -46.85 -4.14
C ASN A 55 52.92 -48.24 -4.20
N GLN A 56 53.01 -48.90 -5.36
CA GLN A 56 53.56 -50.27 -5.46
C GLN A 56 55.10 -50.36 -5.51
N GLN A 57 55.83 -49.24 -5.46
CA GLN A 57 57.30 -49.26 -5.62
C GLN A 57 58.08 -48.59 -4.49
N VAL A 58 57.79 -48.85 -3.20
CA VAL A 58 58.81 -48.63 -2.15
C VAL A 58 58.63 -49.61 -0.98
N THR A 59 59.03 -50.86 -1.15
CA THR A 59 59.38 -51.76 -0.02
C THR A 59 60.39 -52.80 -0.51
N ALA A 60 61.55 -52.34 -0.94
CA ALA A 60 62.72 -53.21 -1.08
C ALA A 60 63.97 -52.37 -0.87
N SER A 61 64.51 -52.44 0.33
CA SER A 61 65.93 -52.17 0.59
C SER A 61 66.45 -53.24 1.55
N PRO A 62 67.69 -53.67 1.37
CA PRO A 62 68.05 -55.08 1.33
C PRO A 62 68.33 -55.63 2.73
N ALA A 63 67.81 -56.81 3.02
CA ALA A 63 68.28 -57.62 4.14
C ALA A 63 69.71 -58.08 3.83
N MET A 64 70.70 -57.58 4.57
CA MET A 64 72.05 -58.12 4.57
C MET A 64 72.01 -59.57 5.07
N GLN A 65 72.08 -60.53 4.16
CA GLN A 65 72.34 -61.93 4.48
C GLN A 65 73.83 -62.10 4.80
N PHE A 66 74.12 -62.35 6.07
CA PHE A 66 75.42 -62.77 6.55
C PHE A 66 75.63 -64.24 6.16
N ASN A 67 76.41 -64.50 5.11
CA ASN A 67 76.73 -65.86 4.68
C ASN A 67 78.01 -66.32 5.39
N ALA A 68 77.87 -66.96 6.54
CA ALA A 68 78.97 -67.64 7.23
C ALA A 68 79.09 -69.08 6.72
N GLN A 69 79.80 -69.29 5.61
CA GLN A 69 80.30 -70.61 5.23
C GLN A 69 81.74 -70.75 5.72
N GLN A 70 81.87 -71.38 6.89
CA GLN A 70 83.12 -71.92 7.39
C GLN A 70 83.57 -73.03 6.44
N HIS A 71 84.66 -72.78 5.71
CA HIS A 71 85.51 -73.85 5.18
C HIS A 71 86.25 -74.48 6.35
N ASN A 72 85.91 -75.73 6.68
CA ASN A 72 86.79 -76.59 7.47
C ASN A 72 86.62 -78.03 6.97
N GLY A 73 87.72 -78.59 6.49
CA GLY A 73 87.81 -79.93 5.94
C GLY A 73 89.25 -80.20 5.57
N ALA A 74 90.08 -80.30 6.61
CA ALA A 74 91.48 -80.67 6.53
C ALA A 74 91.63 -82.12 6.04
N THR A 75 92.59 -82.35 5.15
CA THR A 75 93.29 -83.64 5.04
C THR A 75 94.77 -83.36 5.23
N ALA A 76 95.29 -83.93 6.31
CA ALA A 76 96.68 -83.92 6.70
C ALA A 76 97.55 -84.59 5.62
N GLU A 77 98.69 -83.98 5.32
CA GLU A 77 99.87 -84.74 4.93
C GLU A 77 101.01 -84.40 5.87
N ASP A 78 101.63 -85.49 6.28
CA ASP A 78 102.68 -85.70 7.25
C ASP A 78 104.00 -85.08 6.78
N SER A 79 104.68 -84.32 7.63
CA SER A 79 106.12 -84.04 7.48
C SER A 79 106.70 -83.63 8.83
N ASP A 80 107.53 -84.54 9.33
CA ASP A 80 108.28 -84.54 10.57
C ASP A 80 109.07 -83.26 10.89
N ILE A 81 108.94 -82.87 12.16
CA ILE A 81 110.00 -82.50 13.11
C ILE A 81 111.15 -81.62 12.57
N ILE A 82 111.08 -80.33 12.89
CA ILE A 82 112.23 -79.60 13.44
C ILE A 82 111.78 -78.92 14.74
N ASP A 83 112.18 -79.52 15.86
CA ASP A 83 112.17 -78.92 17.18
C ASP A 83 113.24 -77.81 17.22
N LYS A 84 112.83 -76.60 16.84
CA LYS A 84 113.58 -75.37 17.11
C LYS A 84 112.91 -74.74 18.32
N GLN A 85 113.55 -74.82 19.48
CA GLN A 85 113.26 -73.90 20.59
C GLN A 85 113.28 -72.48 20.04
N MET A 86 112.17 -71.77 20.23
CA MET A 86 112.04 -70.38 19.83
C MET A 86 113.04 -69.56 20.65
N PRO A 87 113.86 -68.70 20.03
CA PRO A 87 114.76 -67.82 20.79
C PRO A 87 113.97 -67.01 21.82
N ALA A 88 114.46 -66.95 23.08
CA ALA A 88 113.77 -66.28 24.19
C ALA A 88 113.39 -64.82 23.90
N ASP A 89 114.15 -64.13 23.03
CA ASP A 89 113.85 -62.76 22.58
C ASP A 89 112.59 -62.68 21.71
N ILE A 90 112.29 -63.74 20.94
CA ILE A 90 111.07 -63.83 20.12
C ILE A 90 109.87 -64.16 21.00
N GLU A 91 110.03 -65.02 22.01
CA GLU A 91 108.96 -65.28 22.99
C GLU A 91 108.62 -64.02 23.79
N ALA A 92 109.62 -63.29 24.30
CA ALA A 92 109.43 -62.02 25.00
C ALA A 92 108.74 -60.97 24.12
N SER A 93 109.15 -60.88 22.83
CA SER A 93 108.51 -60.00 21.85
C SER A 93 107.05 -60.38 21.58
N MET A 94 106.73 -61.68 21.45
CA MET A 94 105.35 -62.13 21.30
C MET A 94 104.50 -61.83 22.54
N TYR A 95 105.01 -62.06 23.75
CA TYR A 95 104.30 -61.71 24.98
C TYR A 95 104.09 -60.20 25.13
N GLN A 96 105.10 -59.40 24.75
CA GLN A 96 104.98 -57.95 24.73
C GLN A 96 103.96 -57.49 23.68
N MET A 97 103.94 -58.11 22.50
CA MET A 97 102.96 -57.83 21.45
C MET A 97 101.55 -58.23 21.91
N GLN A 98 101.38 -59.41 22.52
CA GLN A 98 100.10 -59.86 23.07
C GLN A 98 99.59 -58.94 24.18
N THR A 99 100.48 -58.50 25.07
CA THR A 99 100.14 -57.54 26.12
C THR A 99 99.75 -56.18 25.54
N THR A 100 100.51 -55.70 24.55
CA THR A 100 100.24 -54.42 23.86
C THR A 100 98.93 -54.49 23.07
N LEU A 101 98.66 -55.59 22.37
CA LEU A 101 97.39 -55.84 21.68
C LEU A 101 96.23 -55.92 22.67
N GLY A 102 96.42 -56.57 23.83
CA GLY A 102 95.43 -56.61 24.90
C GLY A 102 95.13 -55.22 25.48
N GLN A 103 96.17 -54.39 25.67
CA GLN A 103 96.02 -53.00 26.11
C GLN A 103 95.32 -52.14 25.05
N MET A 104 95.69 -52.26 23.78
CA MET A 104 95.04 -51.53 22.68
C MET A 104 93.58 -51.97 22.51
N ALA A 105 93.28 -53.26 22.62
CA ALA A 105 91.90 -53.76 22.58
C ALA A 105 91.07 -53.16 23.73
N ASN A 106 91.60 -53.14 24.96
CA ASN A 106 90.91 -52.53 26.11
C ASN A 106 90.70 -51.03 25.93
N GLN A 107 91.65 -50.30 25.34
CA GLN A 107 91.49 -48.89 25.01
C GLN A 107 90.39 -48.68 23.97
N LEU A 108 90.40 -49.44 22.87
CA LEU A 108 89.35 -49.36 21.84
C LEU A 108 87.96 -49.69 22.40
N TRP A 109 87.85 -50.68 23.29
CA TRP A 109 86.59 -51.00 23.96
C TRP A 109 86.10 -49.86 24.87
N ASN A 110 87.00 -49.26 25.64
CA ASN A 110 86.66 -48.14 26.53
C ASN A 110 86.27 -46.89 25.73
N ASP A 111 86.99 -46.58 24.64
CA ASP A 111 86.68 -45.44 23.76
C ASP A 111 85.35 -45.65 23.03
N ALA A 112 85.09 -46.87 22.53
CA ALA A 112 83.81 -47.22 21.92
C ALA A 112 82.66 -47.13 22.92
N ALA A 113 82.85 -47.62 24.15
CA ALA A 113 81.85 -47.53 25.21
C ALA A 113 81.55 -46.08 25.61
N SER A 114 82.59 -45.26 25.78
CA SER A 114 82.46 -43.83 26.11
C SER A 114 81.78 -43.01 25.00
N ASN A 115 82.13 -43.28 23.74
CA ASN A 115 81.48 -42.65 22.59
C ASN A 115 80.00 -43.07 22.48
N ALA A 116 79.69 -44.36 22.66
CA ALA A 116 78.32 -44.85 22.67
C ALA A 116 77.49 -44.22 23.80
N GLU A 117 78.07 -44.09 25.01
CA GLU A 117 77.42 -43.42 26.13
C GLU A 117 77.14 -41.94 25.83
N THR A 118 78.11 -41.23 25.28
CA THR A 118 77.97 -39.82 24.93
C THR A 118 76.89 -39.61 23.87
N GLN A 119 76.84 -40.47 22.85
CA GLN A 119 75.79 -40.43 21.83
C GLN A 119 74.40 -40.74 22.41
N MET A 120 74.31 -41.74 23.30
CA MET A 120 73.04 -42.07 23.96
C MET A 120 72.55 -40.94 24.85
N ARG A 121 73.44 -40.31 25.64
CA ARG A 121 73.10 -39.16 26.47
C ARG A 121 72.64 -37.97 25.63
N GLY A 122 73.33 -37.68 24.52
CA GLY A 122 72.96 -36.61 23.59
C GLY A 122 71.57 -36.83 22.98
N LYS A 123 71.30 -38.05 22.48
CA LYS A 123 69.99 -38.43 21.94
C LYS A 123 68.89 -38.42 23.01
N LEU A 124 69.20 -38.86 24.23
CA LEU A 124 68.25 -38.84 25.34
C LEU A 124 67.89 -37.41 25.74
N PHE A 125 68.88 -36.52 25.81
CA PHE A 125 68.65 -35.10 26.12
C PHE A 125 67.81 -34.42 25.04
N SER A 126 68.13 -34.61 23.75
CA SER A 126 67.34 -34.04 22.67
C SER A 126 65.93 -34.61 22.60
N ALA A 127 65.74 -35.91 22.85
CA ALA A 127 64.42 -36.53 22.96
C ALA A 127 63.61 -35.96 24.14
N GLN A 128 64.23 -35.74 25.29
CA GLN A 128 63.58 -35.11 26.44
C GLN A 128 63.17 -33.66 26.15
N GLN A 129 64.02 -32.90 25.46
CA GLN A 129 63.70 -31.54 25.04
C GLN A 129 62.54 -31.52 24.05
N ALA A 130 62.60 -32.33 22.99
CA ALA A 130 61.53 -32.45 22.00
C ALA A 130 60.19 -32.88 22.65
N HIS A 131 60.24 -33.76 23.65
CA HIS A 131 59.05 -34.16 24.40
C HIS A 131 58.44 -33.00 25.21
N LYS A 132 59.27 -32.18 25.88
CA LYS A 132 58.80 -30.98 26.60
C LYS A 132 58.18 -29.96 25.65
N GLU A 133 58.82 -29.72 24.50
CA GLU A 133 58.30 -28.82 23.47
C GLU A 133 56.97 -29.34 22.89
N ALA A 134 56.85 -30.64 22.63
CA ALA A 134 55.60 -31.25 22.18
C ALA A 134 54.49 -31.14 23.23
N GLN A 135 54.80 -31.30 24.52
CA GLN A 135 53.83 -31.10 25.59
C GLN A 135 53.32 -29.65 25.63
N GLN A 136 54.22 -28.68 25.51
CA GLN A 136 53.82 -27.28 25.49
C GLN A 136 52.96 -26.96 24.25
N ALA A 137 53.37 -27.42 23.07
CA ALA A 137 52.60 -27.25 21.84
C ALA A 137 51.21 -27.89 21.94
N HIS A 138 51.08 -29.05 22.59
CA HIS A 138 49.79 -29.69 22.84
C HIS A 138 48.89 -28.85 23.75
N VAL A 139 49.44 -28.28 24.82
CA VAL A 139 48.68 -27.38 25.72
C VAL A 139 48.21 -26.14 24.96
N GLU A 140 49.08 -25.51 24.18
CA GLU A 140 48.71 -24.34 23.35
C GLU A 140 47.64 -24.68 22.31
N ALA A 141 47.72 -25.86 21.68
CA ALA A 141 46.72 -26.35 20.73
C ALA A 141 45.36 -26.60 21.38
N GLU A 142 45.31 -27.19 22.58
CA GLU A 142 44.05 -27.40 23.30
C GLU A 142 43.42 -26.06 23.74
N VAL A 143 44.22 -25.09 24.19
CA VAL A 143 43.71 -23.73 24.49
C VAL A 143 43.13 -23.06 23.24
N ALA A 144 43.83 -23.15 22.10
CA ALA A 144 43.34 -22.60 20.84
C ALA A 144 42.03 -23.27 20.38
N LYS A 145 41.93 -24.60 20.54
CA LYS A 145 40.73 -25.38 20.25
C LYS A 145 39.55 -24.98 21.13
N GLN A 146 39.76 -24.81 22.44
CA GLN A 146 38.71 -24.32 23.36
C GLN A 146 38.22 -22.92 22.97
N LYS A 147 39.14 -22.00 22.65
CA LYS A 147 38.79 -20.66 22.19
C LYS A 147 37.99 -20.69 20.89
N MET A 148 38.37 -21.55 19.95
CA MET A 148 37.62 -21.75 18.71
C MET A 148 36.21 -22.30 18.98
N GLN A 149 36.07 -23.30 19.86
CA GLN A 149 34.77 -23.85 20.23
C GLN A 149 33.85 -22.79 20.87
N GLN A 150 34.37 -21.94 21.75
CA GLN A 150 33.62 -20.82 22.31
C GLN A 150 33.18 -19.82 21.23
N SER A 151 34.06 -19.48 20.28
CA SER A 151 33.71 -18.60 19.17
C SER A 151 32.64 -19.20 18.27
N ILE A 152 32.70 -20.50 18.00
CA ILE A 152 31.68 -21.21 17.21
C ILE A 152 30.33 -21.14 17.95
N ALA A 153 30.31 -21.49 19.24
CA ALA A 153 29.07 -21.45 20.03
C ALA A 153 28.45 -20.04 20.06
N LYS A 154 29.27 -18.99 20.17
CA LYS A 154 28.79 -17.61 20.14
C LYS A 154 28.19 -17.24 18.77
N LEU A 155 28.89 -17.57 17.68
CA LEU A 155 28.42 -17.31 16.32
C LEU A 155 27.14 -18.10 15.99
N THR A 156 27.01 -19.33 16.49
CA THR A 156 25.78 -20.11 16.36
C THR A 156 24.61 -19.44 17.07
N ALA A 157 24.80 -18.98 18.30
CA ALA A 157 23.75 -18.24 19.03
C ALA A 157 23.36 -16.93 18.33
N GLU A 158 24.34 -16.19 17.78
CA GLU A 158 24.08 -14.97 17.00
C GLU A 158 23.29 -15.27 15.71
N LEU A 159 23.59 -16.39 15.04
CA LEU A 159 22.83 -16.85 13.87
C LEU A 159 21.38 -17.21 14.21
N ASP A 160 21.15 -17.91 15.33
CA ASP A 160 19.80 -18.29 15.77
C ASP A 160 18.95 -17.04 16.07
N VAL A 161 19.53 -16.04 16.74
CA VAL A 161 18.86 -14.75 16.99
C VAL A 161 18.53 -14.04 15.68
N LEU A 162 19.50 -13.96 14.76
CA LEU A 162 19.29 -13.31 13.46
C LEU A 162 18.19 -14.01 12.65
N GLU A 163 18.10 -15.35 12.71
CA GLU A 163 17.06 -16.10 12.02
C GLU A 163 15.66 -15.79 12.58
N VAL A 164 15.54 -15.70 13.91
CA VAL A 164 14.28 -15.33 14.57
C VAL A 164 13.89 -13.89 14.24
N GLU A 165 14.83 -12.96 14.30
CA GLU A 165 14.61 -11.55 13.95
C GLU A 165 14.20 -11.40 12.49
N HIS A 166 14.85 -12.13 11.57
CA HIS A 166 14.49 -12.13 10.16
C HIS A 166 13.07 -12.66 9.92
N LYS A 167 12.71 -13.79 10.55
CA LYS A 167 11.34 -14.34 10.48
C LYS A 167 10.30 -13.37 11.06
N SER A 168 10.60 -12.73 12.19
CA SER A 168 9.72 -11.73 12.79
C SER A 168 9.56 -10.51 11.88
N SER A 169 10.64 -10.02 11.28
CA SER A 169 10.62 -8.89 10.35
C SER A 169 9.79 -9.19 9.10
N LEU A 170 9.92 -10.39 8.53
CA LEU A 170 9.11 -10.83 7.40
C LEU A 170 7.62 -10.88 7.75
N ASN A 171 7.26 -11.40 8.92
CA ASN A 171 5.87 -11.43 9.37
C ASN A 171 5.30 -10.02 9.56
N SER A 172 6.07 -9.11 10.17
CA SER A 172 5.68 -7.71 10.32
C SER A 172 5.49 -7.02 8.98
N LEU A 173 6.39 -7.26 8.01
CA LEU A 173 6.29 -6.72 6.66
C LEU A 173 5.04 -7.23 5.93
N GLU A 174 4.69 -8.51 6.10
CA GLU A 174 3.49 -9.08 5.51
C GLU A 174 2.21 -8.49 6.13
N GLN A 175 2.18 -8.28 7.44
CA GLN A 175 1.08 -7.56 8.11
C GLN A 175 0.94 -6.13 7.59
N GLU A 176 2.06 -5.40 7.45
CA GLU A 176 2.03 -4.03 6.92
C GLU A 176 1.51 -3.98 5.48
N ARG A 177 1.86 -4.97 4.64
CA ARG A 177 1.33 -5.11 3.28
C ARG A 177 -0.18 -5.33 3.28
N GLN A 178 -0.70 -6.18 4.15
CA GLN A 178 -2.14 -6.42 4.27
C GLN A 178 -2.89 -5.15 4.70
N VAL A 179 -2.41 -4.48 5.76
CA VAL A 179 -3.00 -3.21 6.23
C VAL A 179 -2.97 -2.14 5.14
N ARG A 180 -1.87 -2.06 4.38
CA ARG A 180 -1.77 -1.13 3.25
C ARG A 180 -2.80 -1.46 2.17
N GLN A 181 -2.96 -2.73 1.81
CA GLN A 181 -3.95 -3.15 0.81
C GLN A 181 -5.38 -2.82 1.26
N GLU A 182 -5.72 -3.09 2.53
CA GLU A 182 -7.03 -2.71 3.10
C GLU A 182 -7.24 -1.20 3.07
N THR A 183 -6.21 -0.41 3.39
CA THR A 183 -6.28 1.06 3.34
C THR A 183 -6.44 1.58 1.91
N GLU A 184 -5.79 0.95 0.93
CA GLU A 184 -5.95 1.27 -0.49
C GLU A 184 -7.39 1.00 -0.96
N LEU A 185 -7.99 -0.13 -0.57
CA LEU A 185 -9.40 -0.43 -0.86
C LEU A 185 -10.35 0.61 -0.23
N GLN A 186 -10.14 0.96 1.05
CA GLN A 186 -10.94 1.98 1.72
C GLN A 186 -10.82 3.35 1.06
N ARG A 187 -9.62 3.73 0.61
CA ARG A 187 -9.40 4.97 -0.14
C ARG A 187 -10.18 4.94 -1.45
N ASP A 188 -10.16 3.83 -2.18
CA ASP A 188 -10.84 3.71 -3.47
C ASP A 188 -12.36 3.77 -3.31
N ASP A 189 -12.91 3.14 -2.26
CA ASP A 189 -14.33 3.26 -1.90
C ASP A 189 -14.72 4.70 -1.55
N LEU A 190 -13.88 5.40 -0.78
CA LEU A 190 -14.11 6.81 -0.46
C LEU A 190 -14.04 7.71 -1.70
N LEU A 191 -13.10 7.46 -2.62
CA LEU A 191 -13.00 8.20 -3.88
C LEU A 191 -14.27 8.02 -4.73
N LYS A 192 -14.78 6.79 -4.83
CA LYS A 192 -16.02 6.50 -5.54
C LYS A 192 -17.23 7.18 -4.90
N ASN A 193 -17.30 7.22 -3.57
CA ASN A 193 -18.35 7.93 -2.85
C ASN A 193 -18.27 9.44 -3.09
N VAL A 194 -17.07 10.02 -3.06
CA VAL A 194 -16.86 11.45 -3.37
C VAL A 194 -17.28 11.76 -4.80
N GLU A 195 -16.92 10.92 -5.77
CA GLU A 195 -17.33 11.09 -7.17
C GLU A 195 -18.86 11.04 -7.31
N THR A 196 -19.51 10.08 -6.66
CA THR A 196 -20.98 9.94 -6.67
C THR A 196 -21.64 11.18 -6.08
N LEU A 197 -21.20 11.63 -4.90
CA LEU A 197 -21.73 12.83 -4.24
C LEU A 197 -21.50 14.09 -5.09
N GLN A 198 -20.37 14.18 -5.79
CA GLN A 198 -20.08 15.31 -6.67
C GLN A 198 -21.02 15.32 -7.89
N GLN A 199 -21.31 14.16 -8.48
CA GLN A 199 -22.29 14.04 -9.57
C GLN A 199 -23.71 14.37 -9.11
N GLU A 200 -24.11 13.87 -7.93
CA GLU A 200 -25.41 14.18 -7.33
C GLU A 200 -25.56 15.68 -7.07
N ASN A 201 -24.52 16.33 -6.51
CA ASN A 201 -24.54 17.75 -6.23
C ASN A 201 -24.63 18.59 -7.52
N GLN A 202 -23.89 18.24 -8.57
CA GLN A 202 -24.02 18.88 -9.89
C GLN A 202 -25.44 18.74 -10.46
N THR A 203 -26.05 17.57 -10.30
CA THR A 203 -27.43 17.31 -10.76
C THR A 203 -28.44 18.16 -9.97
N LEU A 204 -28.26 18.25 -8.65
CA LEU A 204 -29.10 19.08 -7.78
C LEU A 204 -28.95 20.57 -8.09
N GLU A 205 -27.72 21.06 -8.27
CA GLU A 205 -27.44 22.44 -8.67
C GLU A 205 -28.11 22.78 -10.00
N GLN A 206 -28.00 21.91 -10.99
CA GLN A 206 -28.67 22.09 -12.29
C GLN A 206 -30.19 22.06 -12.17
N THR A 207 -30.74 21.14 -11.36
CA THR A 207 -32.18 21.04 -11.13
C THR A 207 -32.72 22.28 -10.42
N ALA A 208 -32.03 22.75 -9.37
CA ALA A 208 -32.39 23.94 -8.63
C ALA A 208 -32.28 25.20 -9.50
N PHE A 209 -31.23 25.31 -10.32
CA PHE A 209 -31.09 26.41 -11.28
C PHE A 209 -32.26 26.43 -12.28
N ASN A 210 -32.59 25.29 -12.88
CA ASN A 210 -33.71 25.19 -13.82
C ASN A 210 -35.05 25.54 -13.17
N ALA A 211 -35.30 25.07 -11.94
CA ALA A 211 -36.49 25.40 -11.18
C ALA A 211 -36.58 26.90 -10.88
N ASN A 212 -35.46 27.53 -10.51
CA ASN A 212 -35.42 28.97 -10.24
C ASN A 212 -35.69 29.80 -11.51
N ILE A 213 -35.15 29.39 -12.66
CA ILE A 213 -35.47 30.03 -13.95
C ILE A 213 -36.96 29.90 -14.29
N GLN A 214 -37.57 28.74 -14.04
CA GLN A 214 -39.01 28.57 -14.25
C GLN A 214 -39.86 29.43 -13.30
N ALA A 215 -39.47 29.49 -12.02
CA ALA A 215 -40.12 30.35 -11.03
C ALA A 215 -40.03 31.83 -11.42
N ALA A 216 -38.84 32.32 -11.78
CA ALA A 216 -38.65 33.70 -12.22
C ALA A 216 -39.47 34.04 -13.48
N LYS A 217 -39.59 33.10 -14.43
CA LYS A 217 -40.48 33.28 -15.60
C LYS A 217 -41.94 33.37 -15.21
N ALA A 218 -42.40 32.53 -14.29
CA ALA A 218 -43.78 32.55 -13.80
C ALA A 218 -44.08 33.84 -13.03
N GLU A 219 -43.15 34.31 -12.19
CA GLU A 219 -43.26 35.58 -11.47
C GLU A 219 -43.32 36.78 -12.45
N GLY A 220 -42.44 36.82 -13.45
CA GLY A 220 -42.47 37.88 -14.47
C GLY A 220 -43.79 37.91 -15.26
N LEU A 221 -44.34 36.74 -15.62
CA LEU A 221 -45.66 36.67 -16.25
C LEU A 221 -46.79 37.12 -15.31
N ALA A 222 -46.74 36.75 -14.03
CA ALA A 222 -47.72 37.18 -13.05
C ALA A 222 -47.68 38.71 -12.83
N GLU A 223 -46.49 39.31 -12.86
CA GLU A 223 -46.32 40.77 -12.77
C GLU A 223 -46.90 41.49 -13.99
N ILE A 224 -46.65 40.98 -15.20
CA ILE A 224 -47.28 41.50 -16.43
C ILE A 224 -48.81 41.43 -16.35
N VAL A 225 -49.36 40.30 -15.91
CA VAL A 225 -50.83 40.14 -15.76
C VAL A 225 -51.38 41.11 -14.72
N LYS A 226 -50.67 41.31 -13.61
CA LYS A 226 -51.05 42.28 -12.57
C LYS A 226 -51.06 43.71 -13.10
N GLU A 227 -50.05 44.10 -13.89
CA GLU A 227 -49.98 45.41 -14.53
C GLU A 227 -51.12 45.60 -15.54
N GLN A 228 -51.38 44.60 -16.39
CA GLN A 228 -52.50 44.65 -17.33
C GLN A 228 -53.86 44.78 -16.62
N LEU A 229 -54.07 44.07 -15.51
CA LEU A 229 -55.28 44.19 -14.70
C LEU A 229 -55.40 45.59 -14.07
N ALA A 230 -54.29 46.18 -13.62
CA ALA A 230 -54.29 47.54 -13.08
C ALA A 230 -54.64 48.58 -14.15
N LEU A 231 -54.09 48.44 -15.36
CA LEU A 231 -54.44 49.27 -16.53
C LEU A 231 -55.91 49.13 -16.91
N ALA A 232 -56.44 47.90 -16.92
CA ALA A 232 -57.85 47.62 -17.18
C ALA A 232 -58.78 48.26 -16.13
N LYS A 233 -58.43 48.16 -14.84
CA LYS A 233 -59.18 48.84 -13.76
C LYS A 233 -59.12 50.36 -13.89
N GLN A 234 -58.00 50.91 -14.33
CA GLN A 234 -57.86 52.34 -14.55
C GLN A 234 -58.73 52.81 -15.73
N SER A 235 -58.75 52.06 -16.84
CA SER A 235 -59.60 52.38 -18.00
C SER A 235 -61.08 52.25 -17.66
N GLU A 236 -61.48 51.21 -16.93
CA GLU A 236 -62.85 51.03 -16.40
C GLU A 236 -63.28 52.23 -15.55
N LYS A 237 -62.41 52.68 -14.63
CA LYS A 237 -62.69 53.86 -13.79
C LYS A 237 -62.83 55.14 -14.61
N GLN A 238 -62.11 55.29 -15.73
CA GLN A 238 -62.29 56.42 -16.64
C GLN A 238 -63.61 56.32 -17.40
N MET A 239 -63.98 55.13 -17.88
CA MET A 239 -65.27 54.90 -18.55
C MET A 239 -66.45 55.18 -17.61
N GLN A 240 -66.37 54.74 -16.34
CA GLN A 240 -67.41 55.04 -15.35
C GLN A 240 -67.56 56.55 -15.14
N LYS A 241 -66.45 57.31 -15.03
CA LYS A 241 -66.52 58.77 -14.92
C LYS A 241 -67.17 59.43 -16.14
N THR A 242 -66.93 58.91 -17.34
CA THR A 242 -67.58 59.42 -18.55
C THR A 242 -69.07 59.08 -18.60
N LEU A 243 -69.44 57.89 -18.12
CA LEU A 243 -70.84 57.47 -17.98
C LEU A 243 -71.58 58.35 -16.96
N ASP A 244 -71.03 58.57 -15.77
CA ASP A 244 -71.65 59.43 -14.76
C ASP A 244 -71.87 60.87 -15.28
N ARG A 245 -70.96 61.38 -16.12
CA ARG A 245 -71.09 62.69 -16.77
C ARG A 245 -72.20 62.69 -17.82
N SER A 246 -72.30 61.64 -18.63
CA SER A 246 -73.36 61.53 -19.63
C SER A 246 -74.72 61.36 -18.96
N GLU A 247 -74.83 60.56 -17.90
CA GLU A 247 -76.05 60.41 -17.11
C GLU A 247 -76.49 61.74 -16.49
N LYS A 248 -75.57 62.50 -15.88
CA LYS A 248 -75.87 63.85 -15.38
C LYS A 248 -76.35 64.79 -16.49
N LYS A 249 -75.75 64.71 -17.67
CA LYS A 249 -76.17 65.51 -18.84
C LYS A 249 -77.56 65.12 -19.32
N VAL A 250 -77.87 63.82 -19.41
CA VAL A 250 -79.21 63.32 -19.75
C VAL A 250 -80.24 63.77 -18.72
N ASN A 251 -79.95 63.64 -17.43
CA ASN A 251 -80.83 64.10 -16.36
C ASN A 251 -81.07 65.62 -16.41
N GLY A 252 -80.04 66.41 -16.73
CA GLY A 252 -80.15 67.85 -16.96
C GLY A 252 -81.05 68.17 -18.16
N LEU A 253 -80.82 67.53 -19.30
CA LEU A 253 -81.65 67.65 -20.50
C LEU A 253 -83.11 67.23 -20.23
N HIS A 254 -83.32 66.21 -19.41
CA HIS A 254 -84.66 65.76 -19.01
C HIS A 254 -85.38 66.79 -18.15
N HIS A 255 -84.66 67.46 -17.23
CA HIS A 255 -85.21 68.58 -16.45
C HIS A 255 -85.52 69.79 -17.34
N GLU A 256 -84.63 70.12 -18.28
CA GLU A 256 -84.87 71.19 -19.26
C GLU A 256 -86.08 70.89 -20.14
N LEU A 257 -86.22 69.65 -20.62
CA LEU A 257 -87.38 69.19 -21.38
C LEU A 257 -88.67 69.33 -20.55
N HIS A 258 -88.66 68.89 -19.29
CA HIS A 258 -89.82 69.05 -18.40
C HIS A 258 -90.16 70.51 -18.14
N SER A 259 -89.16 71.35 -17.88
CA SER A 259 -89.32 72.78 -17.69
C SER A 259 -89.86 73.46 -18.95
N ALA A 260 -89.29 73.17 -20.12
CA ALA A 260 -89.77 73.66 -21.40
C ALA A 260 -91.19 73.18 -21.70
N SER A 261 -91.51 71.92 -21.40
CA SER A 261 -92.86 71.37 -21.55
C SER A 261 -93.86 72.02 -20.58
N GLN A 262 -93.42 72.37 -19.38
CA GLN A 262 -94.24 73.07 -18.40
C GLN A 262 -94.46 74.53 -18.78
N SER A 263 -93.41 75.23 -19.20
CA SER A 263 -93.49 76.57 -19.78
C SER A 263 -94.40 76.61 -21.01
N LEU A 264 -94.34 75.61 -21.89
CA LEU A 264 -95.27 75.48 -23.01
C LEU A 264 -96.71 75.29 -22.53
N ARG A 265 -96.95 74.44 -21.52
CA ARG A 265 -98.30 74.26 -20.93
C ARG A 265 -98.81 75.55 -20.29
N ASP A 266 -97.96 76.29 -19.59
CA ASP A 266 -98.32 77.57 -18.99
C ASP A 266 -98.61 78.62 -20.07
N GLN A 267 -97.81 78.72 -21.13
CA GLN A 267 -98.12 79.56 -22.30
C GLN A 267 -99.43 79.16 -22.99
N MET A 268 -99.72 77.86 -23.10
CA MET A 268 -100.98 77.36 -23.65
C MET A 268 -102.16 77.68 -22.74
N ARG A 269 -101.96 77.70 -21.41
CA ARG A 269 -102.96 78.11 -20.42
C ARG A 269 -103.17 79.64 -20.45
N ASP A 270 -102.12 80.43 -20.58
CA ASP A 270 -102.21 81.90 -20.71
C ASP A 270 -102.87 82.32 -22.03
N ARG A 271 -102.65 81.55 -23.10
CA ARG A 271 -103.34 81.70 -24.39
C ARG A 271 -104.74 81.09 -24.38
N GLN A 272 -105.07 80.23 -23.42
CA GLN A 272 -106.46 79.85 -23.15
C GLN A 272 -107.15 81.04 -22.48
N VAL A 273 -107.87 81.79 -23.30
CA VAL A 273 -109.02 82.56 -22.85
C VAL A 273 -109.90 81.62 -22.02
N PRO A 274 -110.31 81.96 -20.79
CA PRO A 274 -111.39 81.27 -20.09
C PRO A 274 -112.69 81.43 -20.90
N LEU A 275 -112.86 80.62 -21.92
CA LEU A 275 -114.17 80.29 -22.43
C LEU A 275 -114.78 79.33 -21.41
N TYR A 276 -115.37 79.89 -20.36
CA TYR A 276 -116.49 79.24 -19.73
C TYR A 276 -117.61 79.19 -20.78
N PRO A 277 -118.06 78.01 -21.24
CA PRO A 277 -119.44 77.90 -21.64
C PRO A 277 -120.26 77.94 -20.34
N LYS A 278 -121.12 78.96 -20.22
CA LYS A 278 -122.27 78.90 -19.33
C LYS A 278 -123.03 77.61 -19.63
N ASN A 279 -123.07 76.70 -18.66
CA ASN A 279 -124.08 75.65 -18.48
C ASN A 279 -124.28 74.60 -19.60
N PRO A 280 -124.75 73.40 -19.24
CA PRO A 280 -124.47 72.17 -19.98
C PRO A 280 -125.53 71.90 -21.04
N SER A 281 -125.13 71.41 -22.22
CA SER A 281 -126.03 70.60 -23.05
C SER A 281 -125.74 69.13 -22.76
N ALA A 282 -126.68 68.50 -22.07
CA ALA A 282 -126.67 67.10 -21.69
C ALA A 282 -126.94 66.16 -22.90
N ASP A 283 -126.14 66.26 -23.96
CA ASP A 283 -126.25 65.35 -25.12
C ASP A 283 -124.95 65.17 -25.94
N ALA A 284 -123.80 65.58 -25.40
CA ALA A 284 -122.49 65.34 -26.02
C ALA A 284 -121.60 64.34 -25.24
N ALA A 285 -122.18 63.61 -24.28
CA ALA A 285 -121.50 62.54 -23.55
C ALA A 285 -121.49 61.19 -24.31
N ALA A 286 -122.15 61.11 -25.48
CA ALA A 286 -122.34 59.86 -26.21
C ALA A 286 -121.68 59.80 -27.61
N GLN A 287 -120.94 60.83 -28.05
CA GLN A 287 -120.36 60.85 -29.41
C GLN A 287 -118.82 60.98 -29.50
N LEU A 288 -118.10 61.01 -28.38
CA LEU A 288 -116.62 60.97 -28.39
C LEU A 288 -116.02 59.66 -27.84
N GLN A 289 -116.84 58.62 -27.68
CA GLN A 289 -116.40 57.28 -27.26
C GLN A 289 -116.15 56.31 -28.43
N ALA A 290 -116.22 56.77 -29.69
CA ALA A 290 -116.22 55.87 -30.85
C ALA A 290 -115.13 56.15 -31.90
N GLN A 291 -114.08 56.91 -31.59
CA GLN A 291 -113.09 57.22 -32.62
C GLN A 291 -111.66 57.49 -32.14
N TYR A 292 -111.12 56.70 -31.21
CA TYR A 292 -109.69 56.37 -31.18
C TYR A 292 -109.48 55.02 -30.46
N PRO A 293 -108.89 54.00 -31.12
CA PRO A 293 -108.60 52.71 -30.52
C PRO A 293 -107.40 52.77 -29.56
N ALA A 294 -107.34 51.82 -28.62
CA ALA A 294 -106.26 51.67 -27.65
C ALA A 294 -104.89 51.53 -28.35
N GLN A 295 -103.90 52.33 -27.95
CA GLN A 295 -102.50 52.07 -28.29
C GLN A 295 -102.02 50.89 -27.43
N GLU A 296 -101.84 49.74 -28.07
CA GLU A 296 -101.14 48.60 -27.50
C GLU A 296 -99.65 48.93 -27.29
N LEU A 297 -99.13 48.58 -26.11
CA LEU A 297 -97.71 48.55 -25.82
C LEU A 297 -97.01 47.57 -26.78
N PRO A 298 -95.89 47.94 -27.44
CA PRO A 298 -95.12 46.96 -28.19
C PRO A 298 -94.45 45.95 -27.23
N PRO A 299 -94.47 44.65 -27.58
CA PRO A 299 -93.97 43.57 -26.74
C PRO A 299 -92.43 43.48 -26.72
N THR A 300 -91.90 42.95 -25.63
CA THR A 300 -90.53 42.43 -25.48
C THR A 300 -90.14 41.51 -26.65
N PRO A 301 -88.97 41.70 -27.29
CA PRO A 301 -88.48 40.74 -28.27
C PRO A 301 -87.97 39.48 -27.55
N ALA A 302 -88.73 38.39 -27.70
CA ALA A 302 -88.23 37.05 -27.53
C ALA A 302 -87.33 36.69 -28.73
N ALA A 303 -86.14 36.19 -28.43
CA ALA A 303 -85.16 35.72 -29.39
C ALA A 303 -85.62 34.42 -30.06
N ALA A 304 -85.55 34.35 -31.40
CA ALA A 304 -85.34 33.12 -32.17
C ALA A 304 -85.10 33.44 -33.66
N ASN A 305 -83.86 33.29 -34.16
CA ASN A 305 -83.49 32.13 -35.00
C ASN A 305 -82.08 32.26 -35.63
N GLU A 306 -81.32 31.19 -35.38
CA GLU A 306 -80.44 30.42 -36.27
C GLU A 306 -79.47 31.12 -37.24
N PHE A 307 -78.17 30.88 -37.03
CA PHE A 307 -77.27 30.47 -38.10
C PHE A 307 -76.17 29.53 -37.57
N SER A 308 -75.95 28.44 -38.31
CA SER A 308 -75.14 27.27 -38.00
C SER A 308 -73.62 27.51 -37.98
N ALA A 309 -72.90 26.76 -37.14
CA ALA A 309 -71.50 26.39 -37.36
C ALA A 309 -71.23 24.97 -36.82
N PRO A 310 -70.35 24.17 -37.47
CA PRO A 310 -70.34 22.72 -37.34
C PRO A 310 -69.57 22.21 -36.12
N VAL A 311 -70.02 21.04 -35.66
CA VAL A 311 -69.39 20.16 -34.69
C VAL A 311 -68.32 19.30 -35.37
N ALA A 312 -67.15 19.18 -34.75
CA ALA A 312 -66.29 18.01 -34.84
C ALA A 312 -65.82 17.63 -33.41
N ALA A 313 -66.23 16.45 -32.96
CA ALA A 313 -65.73 15.72 -31.79
C ALA A 313 -64.40 14.98 -32.17
N PRO A 314 -63.62 14.31 -31.29
CA PRO A 314 -63.97 13.72 -29.98
C PRO A 314 -62.88 14.02 -28.89
N SER A 315 -62.83 13.53 -27.65
CA SER A 315 -63.25 12.29 -26.98
C SER A 315 -63.00 12.45 -25.47
N GLN A 316 -63.89 11.94 -24.63
CA GLN A 316 -63.60 11.50 -23.26
C GLN A 316 -63.41 9.96 -23.28
N PRO A 317 -63.14 9.23 -22.17
CA PRO A 317 -62.63 9.56 -20.83
C PRO A 317 -61.50 8.59 -20.39
N LYS A 318 -61.01 8.71 -19.13
CA LYS A 318 -60.98 7.63 -18.11
C LYS A 318 -59.75 7.72 -17.19
N VAL A 319 -59.97 8.10 -15.93
CA VAL A 319 -59.23 7.52 -14.80
C VAL A 319 -60.25 7.12 -13.74
N VAL A 320 -60.14 5.85 -13.34
CA VAL A 320 -60.97 5.08 -12.42
C VAL A 320 -60.09 4.72 -11.22
N ASN A 321 -60.70 4.71 -10.02
CA ASN A 321 -60.28 3.99 -8.80
C ASN A 321 -58.97 4.45 -8.12
N GLN A 322 -58.74 4.26 -6.83
CA GLN A 322 -59.51 3.89 -5.62
C GLN A 322 -58.56 4.19 -4.44
N GLY A 323 -59.08 4.15 -3.23
CA GLY A 323 -58.42 4.57 -1.98
C GLY A 323 -57.05 3.97 -1.65
N ASN A 324 -56.36 4.67 -0.75
CA ASN A 324 -55.70 4.18 0.47
C ASN A 324 -55.20 5.44 1.22
N ASN A 325 -55.83 5.85 2.32
CA ASN A 325 -55.54 5.40 3.68
C ASN A 325 -54.05 5.34 4.05
N ILE A 326 -53.69 6.21 5.01
CA ILE A 326 -52.74 6.02 6.12
C ILE A 326 -51.29 6.55 5.94
N GLN A 327 -50.96 7.48 6.85
CA GLN A 327 -49.65 7.87 7.43
C GLN A 327 -48.77 8.90 6.69
N ASP A 328 -49.20 10.16 6.73
CA ASP A 328 -48.31 11.32 6.75
C ASP A 328 -48.09 11.80 8.21
N LEU A 329 -47.47 10.93 9.02
CA LEU A 329 -47.01 11.23 10.38
C LEU A 329 -45.48 11.34 10.36
N GLY A 330 -44.97 12.44 9.79
CA GLY A 330 -43.51 12.65 9.77
C GLY A 330 -43.02 14.09 9.64
N HIS A 331 -43.88 15.07 9.30
CA HIS A 331 -43.38 16.39 8.91
C HIS A 331 -43.76 17.56 9.85
N SER A 332 -44.31 17.27 11.03
CA SER A 332 -44.66 18.30 12.03
C SER A 332 -43.93 18.22 13.38
N LEU A 333 -42.83 17.44 13.50
CA LEU A 333 -42.08 17.32 14.77
C LEU A 333 -40.56 17.55 14.67
N ILE A 334 -40.08 18.37 13.72
CA ILE A 334 -38.66 18.79 13.69
C ILE A 334 -38.54 20.29 13.41
N MET A 335 -39.23 21.13 14.18
CA MET A 335 -38.95 22.59 14.22
C MET A 335 -38.81 23.16 15.64
N THR A 336 -38.89 22.31 16.68
CA THR A 336 -38.87 22.78 18.09
C THR A 336 -37.81 22.13 18.98
N ARG A 337 -36.86 21.36 18.41
CA ARG A 337 -35.71 20.82 19.17
C ARG A 337 -34.34 21.39 18.76
N ALA A 338 -34.26 22.19 17.70
CA ALA A 338 -33.00 22.76 17.20
C ALA A 338 -32.68 24.18 17.74
N LYS A 339 -33.25 24.57 18.89
CA LYS A 339 -32.99 25.88 19.54
C LYS A 339 -32.33 25.79 20.93
N LYS A 340 -31.84 24.62 21.35
CA LYS A 340 -31.16 24.46 22.66
C LYS A 340 -29.74 23.92 22.62
N VAL A 341 -29.13 23.81 21.44
CA VAL A 341 -27.67 23.56 21.29
C VAL A 341 -27.12 24.62 20.33
N ALA A 342 -27.24 25.88 20.76
CA ALA A 342 -26.58 26.99 20.10
C ALA A 342 -25.20 27.19 20.76
N GLN A 343 -24.20 27.40 19.90
CA GLN A 343 -22.88 27.97 20.19
C GLN A 343 -21.76 27.04 20.66
N ASP A 344 -21.31 26.14 19.77
CA ASP A 344 -19.87 25.94 19.65
C ASP A 344 -19.32 26.93 18.61
N LYS A 345 -18.57 27.92 19.10
CA LYS A 345 -17.91 28.96 18.30
C LYS A 345 -16.88 28.30 17.38
N THR A 346 -17.16 28.24 16.09
CA THR A 346 -16.16 27.95 15.06
C THR A 346 -15.18 29.13 14.97
N ARG A 347 -14.17 29.15 15.85
CA ARG A 347 -13.05 30.09 15.76
C ARG A 347 -12.28 29.84 14.47
N SER A 348 -12.19 30.89 13.64
CA SER A 348 -11.40 30.95 12.42
C SER A 348 -9.95 30.50 12.68
N LEU A 349 -9.32 29.88 11.69
CA LEU A 349 -7.91 29.45 11.72
C LEU A 349 -6.96 30.59 12.12
N SER A 350 -7.33 31.85 11.82
CA SER A 350 -6.62 33.05 12.26
C SER A 350 -6.53 33.15 13.78
N ASP A 351 -7.63 32.94 14.51
CA ASP A 351 -7.67 33.04 15.98
C ASP A 351 -6.84 31.94 16.66
N LYS A 352 -6.82 30.73 16.07
CA LYS A 352 -6.00 29.62 16.58
C LYS A 352 -4.50 29.87 16.43
N LEU A 353 -4.08 30.62 15.39
CA LEU A 353 -2.68 30.99 15.17
C LEU A 353 -2.21 32.10 16.14
N PHE A 354 -3.07 33.08 16.43
CA PHE A 354 -2.73 34.15 17.39
C PHE A 354 -2.62 33.64 18.84
N ASP A 355 -3.48 32.70 19.27
CA ASP A 355 -3.39 32.10 20.61
C ASP A 355 -2.13 31.24 20.79
N ARG A 356 -1.64 30.58 19.72
CA ARG A 356 -0.39 29.79 19.78
C ARG A 356 0.84 30.67 20.02
N LYS A 357 0.91 31.85 19.40
CA LYS A 357 2.01 32.81 19.61
C LYS A 357 1.98 33.42 21.02
N LYS A 358 0.79 33.64 21.59
CA LYS A 358 0.61 34.16 22.96
C LYS A 358 0.96 33.15 24.06
N ARG A 359 0.84 31.84 23.77
CA ARG A 359 1.20 30.77 24.73
C ARG A 359 2.68 30.43 24.71
N GLN A 360 3.38 30.61 23.59
CA GLN A 360 4.84 30.42 23.54
C GLN A 360 5.61 31.45 24.37
N THR A 361 5.14 32.70 24.47
CA THR A 361 5.80 33.71 25.29
C THR A 361 5.56 33.57 26.79
N LYS A 362 4.58 32.75 27.22
CA LYS A 362 4.28 32.54 28.64
C LYS A 362 5.03 31.36 29.28
N ASN A 363 5.55 30.42 28.48
CA ASN A 363 6.28 29.26 28.98
C ASN A 363 7.81 29.45 29.05
N ASN A 364 8.35 30.58 28.60
CA ASN A 364 9.79 30.89 28.69
C ASN A 364 10.17 31.69 29.96
N ASN A 365 9.26 31.82 30.93
CA ASN A 365 9.49 32.50 32.22
C ASN A 365 9.16 31.58 33.41
N LYS A 366 9.69 30.35 33.39
CA LYS A 366 9.81 29.51 34.58
C LYS A 366 11.19 28.90 34.66
#